data_AF-A0AAV3YA30-F1
#
_entry.id   AF-A0AAV3YA30-F1
#
_cell.length_a   1.000
_cell.length_b   1.000
_cell.length_c   1.000
_cell.angle_alpha   90.00
_cell.angle_beta   90.00
_cell.angle_gamma   90.00
#
_symmetry.space_group_name_H-M   'P 1'
#
loop_
_entity.id
_entity.type
_entity.pdbx_description
1 polymer ?
#
loop_
_entity_poly.entity_id
_entity_poly.type
_entity_poly.pdbx_seq_one_letter_code
_entity_poly.pdbx_strand_id
1 'polypeptide(L)'
;MGKKIEDVNVIDVEKRRVPSKHYVYVILVKWSDGSSLTVFRRYSRFFDLQARLLESFPIEGGSIAPEKRIIPFLPGKIFFGRSHIKDVAVKRLDDIREYCKSLIKLPPHISECEEVKEFFEVEPDDLDPPSLNPEEGLVTLVALTINRIVCHS
;
A
#
# COMPACT_ATOMS: atom_id res chain seq x y z
N MET A 1 13.86 20.13 0.00
CA MET A 1 13.36 19.15 -0.99
C MET A 1 12.66 18.05 -0.21
N GLY A 2 11.38 17.80 -0.45
CA GLY A 2 10.64 16.76 0.28
C GLY A 2 11.15 15.36 -0.06
N LYS A 3 10.97 14.41 0.84
CA LYS A 3 11.40 13.02 0.64
C LYS A 3 10.53 12.34 -0.42
N LYS A 4 11.14 11.50 -1.27
CA LYS A 4 10.50 10.82 -2.41
C LYS A 4 10.47 9.31 -2.19
N ILE A 5 9.42 8.64 -2.68
CA ILE A 5 9.35 7.19 -2.69
C ILE A 5 10.28 6.66 -3.79
N GLU A 6 11.28 5.85 -3.40
CA GLU A 6 12.19 5.20 -4.34
C GLU A 6 11.68 3.83 -4.79
N ASP A 7 11.13 3.06 -3.85
CA ASP A 7 10.59 1.74 -4.15
C ASP A 7 9.45 1.35 -3.21
N VAL A 8 8.53 0.54 -3.73
CA VAL A 8 7.41 -0.04 -2.96
C VAL A 8 7.29 -1.53 -3.26
N ASN A 9 7.22 -2.37 -2.25
CA ASN A 9 7.05 -3.81 -2.43
C ASN A 9 5.92 -4.34 -1.54
N VAL A 10 4.87 -4.87 -2.17
CA VAL A 10 3.76 -5.51 -1.46
C VAL A 10 4.11 -6.98 -1.28
N ILE A 11 4.47 -7.35 -0.05
CA ILE A 11 5.09 -8.65 0.23
C ILE A 11 4.10 -9.70 0.71
N ASP A 12 3.03 -9.31 1.39
CA ASP A 12 2.06 -10.26 1.95
C ASP A 12 0.69 -9.62 2.23
N VAL A 13 -0.28 -10.45 2.64
CA VAL A 13 -1.59 -10.06 3.17
C VAL A 13 -1.78 -10.66 4.56
N GLU A 14 -1.89 -9.80 5.56
CA GLU A 14 -2.10 -10.22 6.95
C GLU A 14 -3.57 -10.11 7.36
N LYS A 15 -4.01 -11.05 8.20
CA LYS A 15 -5.32 -11.00 8.84
C LYS A 15 -5.19 -10.38 10.24
N ARG A 16 -5.88 -9.28 10.49
CA ARG A 16 -5.98 -8.65 11.81
C ARG A 16 -7.31 -8.94 12.47
N ARG A 17 -7.33 -9.04 13.80
CA ARG A 17 -8.55 -9.29 14.60
C ARG A 17 -9.07 -8.05 15.34
N VAL A 18 -8.20 -7.09 15.63
CA VAL A 18 -8.50 -5.85 16.37
C VAL A 18 -8.44 -4.66 15.39
N PRO A 19 -9.40 -3.72 15.42
CA PRO A 19 -10.61 -3.67 16.27
C PRO A 19 -11.72 -4.63 15.81
N SER A 20 -11.62 -5.16 14.59
CA SER A 20 -12.48 -6.25 14.09
C SER A 20 -11.72 -7.06 13.03
N LYS A 21 -12.26 -8.21 12.60
CA LYS A 21 -11.62 -9.05 11.57
C LYS A 21 -11.48 -8.30 10.24
N HIS A 22 -10.26 -8.05 9.80
CA HIS A 22 -9.97 -7.43 8.50
C HIS A 22 -8.64 -7.92 7.92
N TYR A 23 -8.39 -7.63 6.65
CA TYR A 23 -7.14 -7.93 5.96
C TYR A 23 -6.42 -6.64 5.58
N VAL A 24 -5.10 -6.65 5.73
CA VAL A 24 -4.20 -5.57 5.33
C VAL A 24 -3.13 -6.12 4.39
N TYR A 25 -2.71 -5.31 3.43
CA TYR A 25 -1.52 -5.59 2.63
C TYR A 25 -0.30 -5.07 3.40
N VAL A 26 0.75 -5.89 3.44
CA VAL A 26 2.05 -5.54 4.03
C VAL A 26 2.93 -4.94 2.94
N ILE A 27 3.30 -3.68 3.10
CA ILE A 27 3.98 -2.90 2.07
C ILE A 27 5.30 -2.38 2.62
N LEU A 28 6.42 -2.82 2.06
CA LEU A 28 7.73 -2.24 2.33
C LEU A 28 7.92 -1.01 1.44
N VAL A 29 8.20 0.14 2.04
CA VAL A 29 8.41 1.42 1.36
C VAL A 29 9.83 1.89 1.60
N LYS A 30 10.58 2.10 0.51
CA LYS A 30 11.91 2.71 0.52
C LYS A 30 11.81 4.16 0.06
N TRP A 31 12.42 5.04 0.81
CA TRP A 31 12.41 6.47 0.54
C TRP A 31 13.82 6.99 0.21
N SER A 32 13.86 8.16 -0.42
CA SER A 32 15.09 8.79 -0.94
C SER A 32 16.07 9.27 0.13
N ASP A 33 15.64 9.31 1.39
CA ASP A 33 16.49 9.56 2.55
C ASP A 33 17.19 8.28 3.07
N GLY A 34 16.99 7.15 2.39
CA GLY A 34 17.51 5.85 2.78
C GLY A 34 16.60 5.07 3.73
N SER A 35 15.55 5.70 4.29
CA SER A 35 14.64 5.02 5.20
C SER A 35 13.83 3.94 4.49
N SER A 36 13.69 2.78 5.14
CA SER A 36 12.89 1.66 4.65
C SER A 36 11.99 1.18 5.77
N LEU A 37 10.68 1.35 5.58
CA LEU A 37 9.67 1.11 6.61
C LEU A 37 8.52 0.31 6.03
N THR A 38 7.90 -0.52 6.87
CA THR A 38 6.72 -1.30 6.49
C THR A 38 5.46 -0.53 6.89
N VAL A 39 4.50 -0.43 5.97
CA VAL A 39 3.16 0.13 6.23
C VAL A 39 2.09 -0.91 5.93
N PHE A 40 0.95 -0.79 6.58
CA PHE A 40 -0.16 -1.73 6.47
C PHE A 40 -1.41 -1.02 5.97
N ARG A 41 -1.94 -1.45 4.82
CA ARG A 41 -3.08 -0.79 4.19
C ARG A 41 -4.20 -1.76 3.89
N ARG A 42 -5.43 -1.39 4.29
CA ARG A 42 -6.65 -2.10 3.85
C ARG A 42 -6.93 -1.76 2.40
N TYR A 43 -7.57 -2.68 1.67
CA TYR A 43 -8.03 -2.44 0.30
C TYR A 43 -8.86 -1.15 0.16
N SER A 44 -9.65 -0.78 1.18
CA SER A 44 -10.43 0.47 1.16
C SER A 44 -9.57 1.72 1.01
N ARG A 45 -8.37 1.75 1.60
CA ARG A 45 -7.45 2.90 1.49
C ARG A 45 -6.96 3.09 0.06
N PHE A 46 -6.76 1.99 -0.68
CA PHE A 46 -6.41 2.06 -2.10
C PHE A 46 -7.56 2.61 -2.95
N PHE A 47 -8.81 2.25 -2.61
CA PHE A 47 -9.99 2.78 -3.28
C PHE A 47 -10.13 4.29 -3.05
N ASP A 48 -9.92 4.75 -1.83
CA ASP A 48 -9.95 6.17 -1.48
C ASP A 48 -8.85 6.95 -2.21
N LEU A 49 -7.62 6.40 -2.26
CA LEU A 49 -6.52 6.96 -3.02
C LEU A 49 -6.87 7.05 -4.51
N GLN A 50 -7.36 5.96 -5.12
CA GLN A 50 -7.76 5.94 -6.53
C GLN A 50 -8.80 7.02 -6.82
N ALA A 51 -9.82 7.15 -5.97
CA ALA A 51 -10.87 8.15 -6.15
C ALA A 51 -10.29 9.57 -6.18
N ARG A 52 -9.43 9.91 -5.20
CA ARG A 52 -8.77 11.22 -5.14
C ARG A 52 -7.86 11.48 -6.33
N LEU A 53 -7.07 10.49 -6.76
CA LEU A 53 -6.19 10.66 -7.92
C LEU A 53 -6.99 10.89 -9.22
N LEU A 54 -8.10 10.18 -9.42
CA LEU A 54 -8.95 10.37 -10.58
C LEU A 54 -9.69 11.72 -10.57
N GLU A 55 -9.98 12.27 -9.38
CA GLU A 55 -10.54 13.60 -9.20
C GLU A 55 -9.51 14.70 -9.48
N SER A 56 -8.31 14.58 -8.91
CA SER A 56 -7.21 15.56 -9.07
C SER A 56 -6.60 15.57 -10.47
N PHE A 57 -6.57 14.42 -11.15
CA PHE A 57 -5.93 14.25 -12.46
C PHE A 57 -6.90 13.64 -13.48
N PRO A 58 -7.97 14.34 -13.89
CA PRO A 58 -9.04 13.78 -14.71
C PRO A 58 -8.61 13.40 -16.14
N ILE A 59 -7.56 14.03 -16.68
CA ILE A 59 -7.00 13.68 -17.99
C ILE A 59 -6.20 12.38 -17.87
N GLU A 60 -5.25 12.32 -16.95
CA GLU A 60 -4.40 11.16 -16.68
C GLU A 60 -5.18 9.98 -16.07
N GLY A 61 -6.33 10.26 -15.47
CA GLY A 61 -7.32 9.28 -15.04
C GLY A 61 -8.21 8.75 -16.17
N GLY A 62 -8.21 9.43 -17.32
CA GLY A 62 -8.99 9.06 -18.51
C GLY A 62 -10.47 9.41 -18.46
N SER A 63 -10.91 10.28 -17.54
CA SER A 63 -12.31 10.73 -17.49
C SER A 63 -12.63 11.80 -18.54
N ILE A 64 -11.65 12.64 -18.88
CA ILE A 64 -11.76 13.65 -19.95
C ILE A 64 -11.27 13.09 -21.30
N ALA A 65 -10.18 12.33 -21.30
CA ALA A 65 -9.54 11.79 -22.49
C ALA A 65 -9.08 10.35 -22.24
N PRO A 66 -9.91 9.33 -22.55
CA PRO A 66 -9.64 7.94 -22.21
C PRO A 66 -8.28 7.41 -22.69
N GLU A 67 -7.83 7.87 -23.86
CA GLU A 67 -6.55 7.52 -24.48
C GLU A 67 -5.33 8.12 -23.76
N LYS A 68 -5.53 9.15 -22.94
CA LYS A 68 -4.47 9.77 -22.13
C LYS A 68 -4.35 9.16 -20.73
N ARG A 69 -5.12 8.11 -20.45
CA ARG A 69 -5.07 7.45 -19.15
C ARG A 69 -3.69 6.85 -18.91
N ILE A 70 -3.05 7.28 -17.83
CA ILE A 70 -1.81 6.70 -17.33
C ILE A 70 -1.95 6.22 -15.88
N ILE A 71 -2.95 6.70 -15.13
CA ILE A 71 -3.21 6.22 -13.77
C ILE A 71 -3.67 4.75 -13.84
N PRO A 72 -2.99 3.83 -13.12
CA PRO A 72 -3.29 2.41 -13.18
C PRO A 72 -4.72 2.12 -12.73
N PHE A 73 -5.27 0.99 -13.19
CA PHE A 73 -6.57 0.51 -12.72
C PHE A 73 -6.39 -0.24 -11.41
N LEU A 74 -7.13 0.17 -10.38
CA LEU A 74 -7.22 -0.60 -9.15
C LEU A 74 -8.04 -1.88 -9.40
N PRO A 75 -7.60 -3.08 -8.96
CA PRO A 75 -8.31 -4.33 -9.22
C PRO A 75 -9.74 -4.29 -8.68
N GLY A 76 -10.74 -4.46 -9.55
CA GLY A 76 -12.15 -4.19 -9.26
C GLY A 76 -12.74 -4.93 -8.06
N LYS A 77 -13.93 -4.48 -7.61
CA LYS A 77 -14.68 -5.13 -6.53
C LYS A 77 -15.02 -6.57 -6.92
N ILE A 78 -14.49 -7.54 -6.18
CA ILE A 78 -14.83 -8.95 -6.34
C ILE A 78 -16.05 -9.25 -5.47
N PHE A 79 -17.20 -9.53 -6.10
CA PHE A 79 -18.45 -9.86 -5.42
C PHE A 79 -18.56 -11.37 -5.15
N PHE A 80 -17.58 -11.95 -4.46
CA PHE A 80 -17.81 -13.23 -3.77
C PHE A 80 -18.36 -12.91 -2.37
N GLY A 81 -19.38 -13.62 -1.91
CA GLY A 81 -20.00 -13.37 -0.61
C GLY A 81 -19.00 -13.27 0.55
N ARG A 82 -19.41 -12.67 1.68
CA ARG A 82 -18.54 -12.31 2.83
C ARG A 82 -17.62 -13.44 3.32
N SER A 83 -17.96 -14.71 3.08
CA SER A 83 -17.17 -15.89 3.43
C SER A 83 -15.82 -15.99 2.71
N HIS A 84 -15.64 -15.33 1.55
CA HIS A 84 -14.43 -15.45 0.71
C HIS A 84 -13.48 -14.25 0.82
N ILE A 85 -13.63 -13.39 1.82
CA ILE A 85 -12.83 -12.17 1.95
C ILE A 85 -11.31 -12.45 2.03
N LYS A 86 -10.91 -13.60 2.59
CA LYS A 86 -9.51 -14.07 2.60
C LYS A 86 -9.02 -14.32 1.18
N ASP A 87 -9.74 -15.16 0.45
CA ASP A 87 -9.39 -15.56 -0.91
C ASP A 87 -9.34 -14.36 -1.84
N VAL A 88 -10.26 -13.39 -1.64
CA VAL A 88 -10.26 -12.12 -2.37
C VAL A 88 -9.00 -11.31 -2.11
N ALA A 89 -8.58 -11.18 -0.85
CA ALA A 89 -7.39 -10.40 -0.50
C ALA A 89 -6.11 -11.05 -1.05
N VAL A 90 -5.98 -12.37 -0.92
CA VAL A 90 -4.83 -13.12 -1.46
C VAL A 90 -4.80 -13.07 -3.00
N LYS A 91 -5.95 -13.28 -3.68
CA LYS A 91 -6.02 -13.22 -5.15
C LYS A 91 -5.63 -11.85 -5.71
N ARG A 92 -5.85 -10.78 -4.95
CA ARG A 92 -5.50 -9.41 -5.35
C ARG A 92 -4.05 -9.03 -5.06
N LEU A 93 -3.28 -9.87 -4.36
CA LEU A 93 -1.94 -9.52 -3.91
C LEU A 93 -1.04 -9.09 -5.08
N ASP A 94 -1.03 -9.87 -6.16
CA ASP A 94 -0.20 -9.56 -7.34
C ASP A 94 -0.70 -8.30 -8.07
N ASP A 95 -2.01 -8.14 -8.23
CA ASP A 95 -2.60 -6.94 -8.84
C ASP A 95 -2.30 -5.67 -8.02
N ILE A 96 -2.36 -5.76 -6.70
CA ILE A 96 -2.04 -4.65 -5.79
C ILE A 96 -0.54 -4.34 -5.81
N ARG A 97 0.32 -5.37 -5.92
CA ARG A 97 1.76 -5.18 -6.10
C ARG A 97 2.03 -4.41 -7.39
N GLU A 98 1.43 -4.81 -8.50
CA GLU A 98 1.59 -4.14 -9.79
C GLU A 98 1.03 -2.71 -9.77
N TYR A 99 -0.15 -2.52 -9.16
CA TYR A 99 -0.74 -1.20 -8.97
C TYR A 99 0.23 -0.24 -8.25
N CYS A 100 0.82 -0.65 -7.13
CA CYS A 100 1.78 0.16 -6.38
C CYS A 100 3.04 0.48 -7.20
N LYS A 101 3.63 -0.53 -7.86
CA LYS A 101 4.83 -0.35 -8.70
C LYS A 101 4.57 0.59 -9.86
N SER A 102 3.41 0.48 -10.52
CA SER A 102 3.00 1.36 -11.61
C SER A 102 2.73 2.79 -11.12
N LEU A 103 2.09 2.95 -9.95
CA LEU A 103 1.76 4.25 -9.38
C LEU A 103 3.00 5.11 -9.09
N ILE A 104 4.04 4.53 -8.47
CA ILE A 104 5.26 5.29 -8.14
C ILE A 104 6.15 5.59 -9.36
N LYS A 105 5.86 4.98 -10.51
CA LYS A 105 6.54 5.22 -11.79
C LYS A 105 5.84 6.27 -12.65
N LEU A 106 4.68 6.77 -12.24
CA LEU A 106 3.99 7.86 -12.92
C LEU A 106 4.87 9.13 -12.94
N PRO A 107 4.54 10.11 -13.81
CA PRO A 107 5.20 11.40 -13.81
C PRO A 107 5.21 12.06 -12.40
N PRO A 108 6.27 12.81 -12.04
CA PRO A 108 6.45 13.35 -10.69
C PRO A 108 5.27 14.16 -10.14
N HIS A 109 4.52 14.87 -11.00
CA HIS A 109 3.36 15.65 -10.55
C HIS A 109 2.23 14.78 -9.99
N ILE A 110 2.21 13.48 -10.31
CA ILE A 110 1.27 12.49 -9.76
C ILE A 110 1.98 11.62 -8.70
N SER A 111 3.13 11.03 -9.02
CA SER A 111 3.81 10.08 -8.12
C SER A 111 4.33 10.73 -6.83
N GLU A 112 4.52 12.05 -6.83
CA GLU A 112 5.01 12.81 -5.69
C GLU A 112 3.97 13.79 -5.13
N CYS A 113 2.71 13.67 -5.54
CA CYS A 113 1.61 14.44 -4.96
C CYS A 113 1.36 14.01 -3.51
N GLU A 114 0.67 14.86 -2.76
CA GLU A 114 0.43 14.68 -1.32
C GLU A 114 -0.31 13.38 -1.04
N GLU A 115 -1.34 13.06 -1.82
CA GLU A 115 -2.17 11.87 -1.63
C GLU A 115 -1.38 10.56 -1.78
N VAL A 116 -0.41 10.51 -2.71
CA VAL A 116 0.47 9.35 -2.88
C VAL A 116 1.46 9.26 -1.73
N LYS A 117 2.08 10.38 -1.32
CA LYS A 117 3.05 10.40 -0.22
C LYS A 117 2.39 9.99 1.10
N GLU A 118 1.27 10.61 1.46
CA GLU A 118 0.51 10.28 2.67
C GLU A 118 0.10 8.80 2.71
N PHE A 119 -0.29 8.23 1.56
CA PHE A 119 -0.68 6.83 1.50
C PHE A 119 0.45 5.88 1.93
N PHE A 120 1.69 6.18 1.55
CA PHE A 120 2.87 5.35 1.84
C PHE A 120 3.66 5.78 3.09
N GLU A 121 3.30 6.89 3.73
CA GLU A 121 3.89 7.30 5.00
C GLU A 121 3.48 6.40 6.17
N VAL A 122 4.34 6.29 7.18
CA VAL A 122 4.05 5.48 8.37
C VAL A 122 2.98 6.17 9.22
N GLU A 123 1.91 5.43 9.55
CA GLU A 123 0.88 5.85 10.50
C GLU A 123 1.17 5.25 11.90
N PRO A 124 0.63 5.80 13.01
CA PRO A 124 0.85 5.26 14.35
C PRO A 124 0.51 3.76 14.48
N ASP A 125 -0.54 3.30 13.81
CA ASP A 125 -1.01 1.91 13.79
C ASP A 125 -0.03 0.95 13.06
N ASP A 126 0.93 1.49 12.29
CA ASP A 126 1.98 0.71 11.64
C ASP A 126 3.15 0.39 12.60
N LEU A 127 3.35 1.21 13.64
CA LEU A 127 4.42 1.06 14.63
C LEU A 127 4.04 0.13 15.79
N ASP A 128 2.76 0.10 16.16
CA ASP A 128 2.22 -0.77 17.22
C ASP A 128 0.98 -1.53 16.72
N PRO A 129 1.16 -2.58 15.91
CA PRO A 129 0.03 -3.28 15.29
C PRO A 129 -0.79 -4.05 16.36
N PRO A 130 -2.11 -3.77 16.51
CA PRO A 130 -2.90 -4.18 17.68
C PRO A 130 -3.26 -5.67 17.80
N SER A 131 -2.60 -6.59 17.09
CA SER A 131 -2.74 -8.03 17.38
C SER A 131 -1.63 -8.86 16.73
N LEU A 132 -0.61 -9.23 17.49
CA LEU A 132 0.25 -10.36 17.15
C LEU A 132 -0.28 -11.60 17.87
N ASN A 133 -0.69 -12.63 17.12
CA ASN A 133 -0.67 -13.97 17.70
C ASN A 133 0.80 -14.26 18.03
N PRO A 134 1.16 -14.77 19.23
CA PRO A 134 2.56 -14.94 19.62
C PRO A 134 3.43 -15.74 18.62
N GLU A 135 2.83 -16.66 17.86
CA GLU A 135 3.54 -17.44 16.83
C GLU A 135 3.67 -16.75 15.46
N GLU A 136 2.73 -15.89 15.06
CA GLU A 136 2.83 -15.10 13.82
C GLU A 136 3.66 -13.82 14.03
N GLY A 137 3.72 -13.33 15.27
CA GLY A 137 4.49 -12.16 15.65
C GLY A 137 6.00 -12.33 15.53
N LEU A 138 6.53 -13.55 15.63
CA LEU A 138 7.96 -13.80 15.44
C LEU A 138 8.41 -13.55 14.00
N VAL A 139 7.56 -13.82 13.01
CA VAL A 139 7.90 -13.62 11.58
C VAL A 139 7.92 -12.12 11.23
N THR A 140 6.94 -11.36 11.72
CA THR A 140 6.87 -9.90 11.55
C THR A 140 7.92 -9.18 12.39
N LEU A 141 8.20 -9.63 13.63
CA LEU A 141 9.24 -9.05 14.48
C LEU A 141 10.64 -9.31 13.90
N VAL A 142 10.89 -10.46 13.27
CA VAL A 142 12.15 -10.70 12.53
C VAL A 142 12.26 -9.77 11.32
N ALA A 143 11.19 -9.55 10.55
CA ALA A 143 11.20 -8.58 9.44
C ALA A 143 11.44 -7.12 9.92
N LEU A 144 10.80 -6.70 11.02
CA LEU A 144 10.99 -5.39 11.63
C LEU A 144 12.37 -5.23 12.28
N THR A 145 12.92 -6.30 12.88
CA THR A 145 14.24 -6.28 13.53
C THR A 145 15.37 -6.29 12.50
N ILE A 146 15.21 -7.01 11.38
CA ILE A 146 16.15 -6.94 10.24
C ILE A 146 16.16 -5.52 9.66
N ASN A 147 15.00 -4.85 9.53
CA ASN A 147 14.93 -3.45 9.07
C ASN A 147 15.49 -2.42 10.08
N ARG A 148 15.65 -2.78 11.35
CA ARG A 148 16.25 -1.90 12.38
C ARG A 148 17.79 -1.96 12.40
N ILE A 149 18.39 -2.99 11.82
CA ILE A 149 19.85 -3.21 11.83
C ILE A 149 20.59 -2.34 10.79
N VAL A 150 19.90 -1.68 9.86
CA VAL A 150 20.55 -0.86 8.81
C VAL A 150 20.76 0.62 9.21
N CYS A 151 20.33 1.06 10.41
CA CYS A 151 20.49 2.47 10.83
C CYS A 151 21.71 2.78 11.72
N HIS A 152 22.66 1.86 11.89
CA HIS A 152 23.96 2.18 12.51
C HIS A 152 25.11 1.44 11.83
N SER A 153 25.67 2.05 10.78
CA SER A 153 27.11 2.01 10.43
C SER A 153 27.40 3.09 9.40
#